data_AF-A0A933U7H6-F1
#
_entry.id   AF-A0A933U7H6-F1
#
_cell.length_a   1.000
_cell.length_b   1.000
_cell.length_c   1.000
_cell.angle_alpha   90.00
_cell.angle_beta   90.00
_cell.angle_gamma   90.00
#
_symmetry.space_group_name_H-M   'P 1'
#
loop_
_entity.id
_entity.type
_entity.pdbx_description
1 polymer ?
#
loop_
_entity_poly.entity_id
_entity_poly.type
_entity_poly.pdbx_seq_one_letter_code
_entity_poly.pdbx_strand_id
1 'polypeptide(L)'
;MSAIIDNSEDRSQPVLVSRPSPELPRPSKRNKAAVRKTLAFADGERAPAAPDAHKTLIDALLASRLYQDYERAFTEATGLVVCLRPVESWQLPYHGKKNENPFCDLMAQKSKPCGVCLQVQQELSETATTEPKTVTCPVGFSDTAVPIRLGEQLIGFLQTGQVFRKAPTEAQFKRIADLMTQWGVREELPKLRKIYFATRVVPPRQHESVVKLLSIFAQHLSMVSNQVLVHQENSEPPVITRAKEFILEHQSEDLSLGQVAKAVNTSTFYFCKMFKKSTGINFTDYLSRVRIEKAKNLLLNPSLRISEIAFEVGFQSLTHFNRVFKKIIGQSPTQYRAQLPT
;
A
#
# COMPACT_ATOMS: atom_id res chain seq x y z
N MET A 1 77.79 32.59 -19.55
CA MET A 1 76.71 32.37 -18.57
C MET A 1 76.18 30.98 -18.84
N SER A 2 76.81 29.95 -18.25
CA SER A 2 76.36 29.25 -17.02
C SER A 2 75.06 28.48 -17.26
N ALA A 3 74.85 27.21 -16.89
CA ALA A 3 75.63 26.08 -16.38
C ALA A 3 74.63 24.88 -16.40
N ILE A 4 75.02 23.65 -16.77
CA ILE A 4 75.16 22.46 -15.89
C ILE A 4 73.82 22.11 -15.18
N ILE A 5 73.17 20.95 -15.35
CA ILE A 5 73.57 19.60 -14.91
C ILE A 5 72.79 18.52 -15.70
N ASP A 6 73.54 17.54 -16.20
CA ASP A 6 73.13 16.21 -16.65
C ASP A 6 73.96 15.19 -15.83
N ASN A 7 73.33 14.05 -15.49
CA ASN A 7 73.82 12.81 -14.81
C ASN A 7 72.84 12.38 -13.70
N SER A 8 72.58 11.10 -13.44
CA SER A 8 72.90 9.80 -14.05
C SER A 8 72.29 8.72 -13.14
N GLU A 9 72.40 7.46 -13.57
CA GLU A 9 72.20 6.21 -12.81
C GLU A 9 70.76 5.67 -12.77
N ASP A 10 70.50 4.37 -12.81
CA ASP A 10 71.22 3.12 -13.12
C ASP A 10 70.13 2.02 -12.93
N ARG A 11 70.43 0.79 -13.33
CA ARG A 11 69.81 -0.47 -12.86
C ARG A 11 68.67 -1.05 -13.70
N SER A 12 69.09 -1.68 -14.79
CA SER A 12 68.98 -3.13 -15.00
C SER A 12 68.12 -3.91 -13.98
N GLN A 13 66.97 -4.40 -14.43
CA GLN A 13 66.26 -5.54 -13.82
C GLN A 13 65.54 -6.40 -14.90
N PRO A 14 65.31 -7.69 -14.61
CA PRO A 14 65.51 -8.78 -15.57
C PRO A 14 64.27 -9.20 -16.34
N VAL A 15 64.53 -9.82 -17.50
CA VAL A 15 63.60 -10.55 -18.36
C VAL A 15 63.01 -11.74 -17.58
N LEU A 16 61.72 -11.66 -17.25
CA LEU A 16 60.95 -12.78 -16.68
C LEU A 16 60.29 -13.57 -17.81
N VAL A 17 60.71 -14.82 -17.89
CA VAL A 17 60.30 -15.89 -18.81
C VAL A 17 58.80 -16.13 -18.75
N SER A 18 58.15 -16.10 -19.92
CA SER A 18 56.78 -16.49 -20.18
C SER A 18 56.55 -17.95 -19.75
N ARG A 19 55.75 -18.17 -18.69
CA ARG A 19 55.17 -19.48 -18.40
C ARG A 19 53.75 -19.54 -18.99
N PRO A 20 53.36 -20.65 -19.65
CA PRO A 20 52.02 -20.80 -20.19
C PRO A 20 50.99 -20.88 -19.05
N SER A 21 49.88 -20.17 -19.22
CA SER A 21 48.70 -20.24 -18.35
C SER A 21 48.21 -21.69 -18.25
N PRO A 22 47.88 -22.20 -17.06
CA PRO A 22 47.23 -23.50 -16.95
C PRO A 22 45.80 -23.40 -17.52
N GLU A 23 45.50 -24.25 -18.50
CA GLU A 23 44.14 -24.43 -19.02
C GLU A 23 43.17 -24.76 -17.89
N LEU A 24 42.15 -23.92 -17.71
CA LEU A 24 41.03 -24.20 -16.82
C LEU A 24 40.20 -25.36 -17.40
N PRO A 25 39.86 -26.39 -16.61
CA PRO A 25 39.01 -27.48 -17.08
C PRO A 25 37.60 -26.94 -17.38
N ARG A 26 37.09 -27.23 -18.58
CA ARG A 26 35.72 -26.89 -18.99
C ARG A 26 34.72 -27.58 -18.04
N PRO A 27 33.79 -26.85 -17.40
CA PRO A 27 32.84 -27.48 -16.48
C PRO A 27 31.79 -28.28 -17.26
N SER A 28 31.71 -29.57 -16.94
CA SER A 28 30.67 -30.47 -17.42
C SER A 28 29.32 -30.12 -16.77
N LYS A 29 28.26 -30.31 -17.55
CA LYS A 29 26.87 -30.01 -17.19
C LYS A 29 26.37 -30.97 -16.12
N ARG A 30 26.22 -30.51 -14.86
CA ARG A 30 25.11 -30.89 -13.94
C ARG A 30 25.29 -30.23 -12.56
N ASN A 31 24.17 -29.71 -12.03
CA ASN A 31 23.95 -29.26 -10.65
C ASN A 31 24.71 -28.02 -10.14
N LYS A 32 24.18 -26.83 -10.48
CA LYS A 32 24.38 -25.62 -9.66
C LYS A 32 23.13 -25.37 -8.81
N ALA A 33 23.06 -26.05 -7.67
CA ALA A 33 22.34 -25.61 -6.50
C ALA A 33 23.28 -25.79 -5.31
N ALA A 34 23.28 -24.80 -4.42
CA ALA A 34 24.12 -24.65 -3.23
C ALA A 34 25.50 -23.98 -3.44
N VAL A 35 25.79 -23.07 -2.51
CA VAL A 35 27.05 -22.34 -2.29
C VAL A 35 27.23 -21.05 -3.10
N ARG A 36 26.48 -20.01 -2.71
CA ARG A 36 26.99 -18.64 -2.43
C ARG A 36 25.81 -17.68 -2.25
N LYS A 37 25.54 -17.28 -1.01
CA LYS A 37 25.18 -15.90 -0.61
C LYS A 37 24.89 -15.87 0.89
N THR A 38 25.97 -15.79 1.65
CA THR A 38 25.99 -15.08 2.94
C THR A 38 26.82 -13.82 2.68
N LEU A 39 26.36 -12.68 3.18
CA LEU A 39 26.90 -11.30 3.04
C LEU A 39 26.28 -10.47 1.90
N ALA A 40 25.16 -9.83 2.24
CA ALA A 40 24.84 -8.44 1.86
C ALA A 40 23.68 -7.97 2.75
N PHE A 41 24.01 -7.36 3.89
CA PHE A 41 23.14 -6.42 4.60
C PHE A 41 23.75 -5.04 4.36
N ALA A 42 23.17 -4.28 3.43
CA ALA A 42 23.22 -2.82 3.33
C ALA A 42 22.27 -2.41 2.20
N ASP A 43 21.58 -1.30 2.42
CA ASP A 43 20.60 -0.63 1.56
C ASP A 43 19.22 -1.28 1.45
N GLY A 44 18.33 -0.78 2.30
CA GLY A 44 16.89 -1.00 2.21
C GLY A 44 16.30 -0.25 1.01
N GLU A 45 16.49 -0.80 -0.18
CA GLU A 45 15.57 -0.54 -1.28
C GLU A 45 14.26 -1.26 -0.96
N ARG A 46 13.23 -0.47 -0.60
CA ARG A 46 11.86 -0.93 -0.43
C ARG A 46 11.41 -1.50 -1.78
N ALA A 47 11.19 -2.82 -1.85
CA ALA A 47 10.65 -3.45 -3.04
C ALA A 47 9.35 -2.72 -3.45
N PRO A 48 9.11 -2.45 -4.75
CA PRO A 48 7.87 -1.81 -5.19
C PRO A 48 6.69 -2.64 -4.68
N ALA A 49 5.73 -1.98 -4.02
CA ALA A 49 4.53 -2.67 -3.58
C ALA A 49 3.87 -3.35 -4.79
N ALA A 50 3.43 -4.61 -4.62
CA ALA A 50 2.84 -5.38 -5.70
C ALA A 50 1.63 -4.61 -6.28
N PRO A 51 1.32 -4.74 -7.60
CA PRO A 51 0.20 -4.03 -8.24
C PRO A 51 -1.14 -4.15 -7.48
N ASP A 52 -1.35 -5.29 -6.83
CA ASP A 52 -2.54 -5.61 -6.03
C ASP A 52 -2.64 -4.77 -4.73
N ALA A 53 -1.50 -4.37 -4.16
CA ALA A 53 -1.44 -3.54 -2.96
C ALA A 53 -1.86 -2.09 -3.23
N HIS A 54 -1.55 -1.54 -4.41
CA HIS A 54 -2.00 -0.19 -4.79
C HIS A 54 -3.48 -0.11 -5.05
N LYS A 55 -4.03 -1.14 -5.71
CA LYS A 55 -5.46 -1.24 -5.92
C LYS A 55 -6.20 -1.32 -4.58
N THR A 56 -5.74 -2.18 -3.68
CA THR A 56 -6.28 -2.30 -2.31
C THR A 56 -6.21 -0.97 -1.55
N LEU A 57 -5.12 -0.22 -1.69
CA LEU A 57 -4.95 1.09 -1.07
C LEU A 57 -5.91 2.14 -1.64
N ILE A 58 -6.06 2.22 -2.97
CA ILE A 58 -7.02 3.10 -3.63
C ILE A 58 -8.46 2.77 -3.20
N ASP A 59 -8.82 1.49 -3.13
CA ASP A 59 -10.13 1.05 -2.67
C ASP A 59 -10.39 1.47 -1.21
N ALA A 60 -9.38 1.34 -0.34
CA ALA A 60 -9.46 1.81 1.04
C ALA A 60 -9.61 3.34 1.13
N LEU A 61 -8.90 4.10 0.30
CA LEU A 61 -9.03 5.55 0.23
C LEU A 61 -10.42 5.98 -0.29
N LEU A 62 -10.94 5.32 -1.33
CA LEU A 62 -12.29 5.54 -1.87
C LEU A 62 -13.37 5.30 -0.81
N ALA A 63 -13.20 4.27 0.03
CA ALA A 63 -14.10 3.96 1.14
C ALA A 63 -13.95 4.90 2.35
N SER A 64 -12.90 5.73 2.40
CA SER A 64 -12.62 6.58 3.54
C SER A 64 -13.56 7.79 3.63
N ARG A 65 -13.95 8.17 4.85
CA ARG A 65 -14.68 9.43 5.09
C ARG A 65 -13.92 10.65 4.58
N LEU A 66 -12.59 10.63 4.70
CA LEU A 66 -11.72 11.70 4.21
C LEU A 66 -11.95 12.00 2.73
N TYR A 67 -11.93 10.97 1.88
CA TYR A 67 -12.17 11.13 0.45
C TYR A 67 -13.61 11.53 0.16
N GLN A 68 -14.59 10.88 0.77
CA GLN A 68 -16.02 11.14 0.54
C GLN A 68 -16.42 12.57 0.94
N ASP A 69 -15.87 13.08 2.06
CA ASP A 69 -16.11 14.44 2.52
C ASP A 69 -15.45 15.46 1.60
N TYR A 70 -14.23 15.18 1.13
CA TYR A 70 -13.56 16.04 0.15
C TYR A 70 -14.27 16.04 -1.20
N GLU A 71 -14.65 14.87 -1.74
CA GLU A 71 -15.39 14.75 -3.00
C GLU A 71 -16.66 15.58 -2.94
N ARG A 72 -17.46 15.42 -1.88
CA ARG A 72 -18.68 16.20 -1.66
C ARG A 72 -18.41 17.70 -1.59
N ALA A 73 -17.51 18.14 -0.70
CA ALA A 73 -17.22 19.56 -0.51
C ALA A 73 -16.64 20.21 -1.77
N PHE A 74 -15.72 19.52 -2.46
CA PHE A 74 -15.12 19.98 -3.71
C PHE A 74 -16.18 20.11 -4.80
N THR A 75 -17.04 19.10 -4.97
CA THR A 75 -18.10 19.11 -5.97
C THR A 75 -19.16 20.17 -5.66
N GLU A 76 -19.52 20.39 -4.40
CA GLU A 76 -20.47 21.46 -4.04
C GLU A 76 -19.88 22.85 -4.25
N ALA A 77 -18.62 23.07 -3.87
CA ALA A 77 -17.97 24.39 -3.96
C ALA A 77 -17.58 24.77 -5.39
N THR A 78 -17.09 23.82 -6.17
CA THR A 78 -16.60 24.07 -7.55
C THR A 78 -17.63 23.73 -8.59
N GLY A 79 -18.59 22.85 -8.28
CA GLY A 79 -19.52 22.18 -9.19
C GLY A 79 -18.85 21.14 -10.11
N LEU A 80 -17.54 20.89 -9.97
CA LEU A 80 -16.79 19.95 -10.79
C LEU A 80 -16.84 18.54 -10.19
N VAL A 81 -16.76 17.52 -11.05
CA VAL A 81 -16.55 16.14 -10.62
C VAL A 81 -15.10 15.93 -10.22
N VAL A 82 -14.85 15.18 -9.15
CA VAL A 82 -13.51 14.71 -8.78
C VAL A 82 -13.54 13.20 -8.60
N CYS A 83 -12.59 12.49 -9.22
CA CYS A 83 -12.50 11.04 -9.14
C CYS A 83 -11.10 10.62 -8.70
N LEU A 84 -11.03 9.76 -7.68
CA LEU A 84 -9.82 9.04 -7.32
C LEU A 84 -9.72 7.74 -8.14
N ARG A 85 -8.60 7.51 -8.81
CA ARG A 85 -8.40 6.37 -9.70
C ARG A 85 -7.05 5.68 -9.53
N PRO A 86 -6.98 4.36 -9.68
CA PRO A 86 -5.70 3.65 -9.76
C PRO A 86 -4.98 3.95 -11.09
N VAL A 87 -3.68 3.66 -11.14
CA VAL A 87 -2.84 3.84 -12.35
C VAL A 87 -3.36 3.00 -13.53
N GLU A 88 -3.73 1.75 -13.27
CA GLU A 88 -4.30 0.85 -14.27
C GLU A 88 -5.83 0.96 -14.24
N SER A 89 -6.42 1.69 -15.20
CA SER A 89 -7.86 1.80 -15.28
C SER A 89 -8.38 1.89 -16.71
N TRP A 90 -9.19 0.91 -17.09
CA TRP A 90 -9.76 0.77 -18.44
C TRP A 90 -11.15 1.40 -18.59
N GLN A 91 -11.64 2.07 -17.56
CA GLN A 91 -12.95 2.72 -17.54
C GLN A 91 -12.82 4.23 -17.80
N LEU A 92 -13.92 4.89 -18.16
CA LEU A 92 -13.94 6.36 -18.19
C LEU A 92 -14.08 6.91 -16.77
N PRO A 93 -13.39 8.01 -16.42
CA PRO A 93 -13.27 8.46 -15.04
C PRO A 93 -14.58 8.89 -14.40
N TYR A 94 -15.50 9.46 -15.18
CA TYR A 94 -16.69 10.11 -14.65
C TYR A 94 -18.00 9.39 -14.98
N HIS A 95 -17.93 8.23 -15.65
CA HIS A 95 -19.13 7.56 -16.13
C HIS A 95 -20.10 7.23 -14.98
N GLY A 96 -21.32 7.75 -15.07
CA GLY A 96 -22.37 7.57 -14.04
C GLY A 96 -22.20 8.46 -12.81
N LYS A 97 -21.26 9.41 -12.79
CA LYS A 97 -21.14 10.41 -11.73
C LYS A 97 -22.16 11.53 -11.92
N LYS A 98 -22.70 12.04 -10.80
CA LYS A 98 -23.76 13.08 -10.80
C LYS A 98 -23.43 14.34 -11.62
N ASN A 99 -22.16 14.73 -11.65
CA ASN A 99 -21.69 15.93 -12.35
C ASN A 99 -20.90 15.59 -13.63
N GLU A 100 -21.09 14.38 -14.19
CA GLU A 100 -20.59 14.05 -15.51
C GLU A 100 -21.18 15.00 -16.56
N ASN A 101 -20.35 15.44 -17.50
CA ASN A 101 -20.81 16.27 -18.61
C ASN A 101 -21.72 15.44 -19.52
N PRO A 102 -23.00 15.85 -19.74
CA PRO A 102 -23.93 15.10 -20.57
C PRO A 102 -23.47 14.92 -22.02
N PHE A 103 -22.61 15.80 -22.53
CA PHE A 103 -22.01 15.61 -23.86
C PHE A 103 -21.08 14.41 -23.86
N CYS A 104 -20.23 14.27 -22.83
CA CYS A 104 -19.31 13.14 -22.71
C CYS A 104 -20.04 11.82 -22.49
N ASP A 105 -21.11 11.81 -21.69
CA ASP A 105 -21.96 10.62 -21.50
C ASP A 105 -22.54 10.14 -22.84
N LEU A 106 -23.11 11.04 -23.64
CA LEU A 106 -23.62 10.71 -24.98
C LEU A 106 -22.53 10.19 -25.93
N MET A 107 -21.31 10.76 -25.87
CA MET A 107 -20.18 10.26 -26.66
C MET A 107 -19.76 8.85 -26.21
N ALA A 108 -19.72 8.59 -24.89
CA ALA A 108 -19.29 7.31 -24.33
C ALA A 108 -20.21 6.14 -24.72
N GLN A 109 -21.48 6.41 -25.03
CA GLN A 109 -22.44 5.40 -25.51
C GLN A 109 -22.16 4.89 -26.93
N LYS A 110 -21.24 5.53 -27.67
CA LYS A 110 -20.86 5.13 -29.04
C LYS A 110 -19.41 4.62 -29.04
N SER A 111 -19.17 3.49 -29.69
CA SER A 111 -17.87 2.79 -29.63
C SER A 111 -16.69 3.63 -30.12
N LYS A 112 -16.82 4.33 -31.25
CA LYS A 112 -15.73 5.16 -31.82
C LYS A 112 -15.39 6.37 -30.93
N PRO A 113 -16.32 7.27 -30.55
CA PRO A 113 -16.01 8.36 -29.63
C PRO A 113 -15.51 7.88 -28.26
N CYS A 114 -16.07 6.79 -27.73
CA CYS A 114 -15.60 6.19 -26.47
C CYS A 114 -14.13 5.77 -26.55
N GLY A 115 -13.71 5.15 -27.65
CA GLY A 115 -12.30 4.81 -27.89
C GLY A 115 -11.39 6.03 -27.92
N VAL A 116 -11.82 7.14 -28.53
CA VAL A 116 -11.09 8.42 -28.51
C VAL A 116 -10.99 8.97 -27.10
N CYS A 117 -12.08 8.93 -26.32
CA CYS A 117 -12.05 9.36 -24.92
C CYS A 117 -11.07 8.53 -24.08
N LEU A 118 -11.03 7.21 -24.27
CA LEU A 118 -10.08 6.34 -23.57
C LEU A 118 -8.63 6.66 -23.94
N GLN A 119 -8.33 6.95 -25.21
CA GLN A 119 -6.99 7.33 -25.64
C GLN A 119 -6.52 8.64 -24.98
N VAL A 120 -7.39 9.64 -24.89
CA VAL A 120 -7.07 10.91 -24.19
C VAL A 120 -6.82 10.67 -22.70
N GLN A 121 -7.58 9.78 -22.07
CA GLN A 121 -7.38 9.43 -20.65
C GLN A 121 -6.10 8.65 -20.40
N GLN A 122 -5.71 7.80 -21.36
CA GLN A 122 -4.42 7.11 -21.33
C GLN A 122 -3.27 8.12 -21.43
N GLU A 123 -3.29 9.02 -22.42
CA GLU A 123 -2.30 10.08 -22.57
C GLU A 123 -2.17 10.94 -21.30
N LEU A 124 -3.31 11.32 -20.71
CA LEU A 124 -3.33 12.08 -19.46
C LEU A 124 -2.63 11.33 -18.32
N SER A 125 -2.88 10.03 -18.19
CA SER A 125 -2.32 9.21 -17.11
C SER A 125 -0.81 8.96 -17.32
N GLU A 126 -0.38 8.75 -18.56
CA GLU A 126 1.03 8.55 -18.92
C GLU A 126 1.87 9.82 -18.72
N THR A 127 1.26 11.00 -18.92
CA THR A 127 1.97 12.28 -18.80
C THR A 127 1.91 12.87 -17.39
N ALA A 128 0.89 12.55 -16.58
CA ALA A 128 0.69 13.10 -15.24
C ALA A 128 1.45 12.36 -14.12
N THR A 129 2.52 11.64 -14.42
CA THR A 129 3.18 10.72 -13.48
C THR A 129 3.90 11.42 -12.31
N THR A 130 4.43 12.62 -12.55
CA THR A 130 5.23 13.39 -11.57
C THR A 130 4.55 14.66 -11.11
N GLU A 131 3.85 15.34 -12.02
CA GLU A 131 3.19 16.62 -11.77
C GLU A 131 1.80 16.65 -12.39
N PRO A 132 0.90 17.56 -11.94
CA PRO A 132 -0.39 17.73 -12.55
C PRO A 132 -0.29 18.00 -14.06
N LYS A 133 -1.07 17.26 -14.85
CA LYS A 133 -1.23 17.54 -16.29
C LYS A 133 -2.66 17.82 -16.64
N THR A 134 -2.84 18.63 -17.67
CA THR A 134 -4.14 18.93 -18.26
C THR A 134 -4.06 18.68 -19.75
N VAL A 135 -4.90 17.78 -20.25
CA VAL A 135 -5.05 17.50 -21.68
C VAL A 135 -6.35 18.10 -22.18
N THR A 136 -6.44 18.36 -23.48
CA THR A 136 -7.67 18.80 -24.12
C THR A 136 -8.05 17.80 -25.19
N CYS A 137 -9.24 17.20 -25.06
CA CYS A 137 -9.73 16.22 -26.02
C CYS A 137 -10.10 16.89 -27.36
N PRO A 138 -10.33 16.11 -28.43
CA PRO A 138 -10.64 16.66 -29.76
C PRO A 138 -11.92 17.52 -29.83
N VAL A 139 -12.85 17.37 -28.88
CA VAL A 139 -14.05 18.21 -28.80
C VAL A 139 -13.83 19.53 -28.03
N GLY A 140 -12.63 19.73 -27.48
CA GLY A 140 -12.21 20.96 -26.82
C GLY A 140 -12.43 21.00 -25.31
N PHE A 141 -12.93 19.92 -24.69
CA PHE A 141 -12.99 19.83 -23.23
C PHE A 141 -11.63 19.45 -22.66
N SER A 142 -11.33 19.99 -21.49
CA SER A 142 -10.10 19.75 -20.76
C SER A 142 -10.32 18.82 -19.56
N ASP A 143 -9.36 17.93 -19.37
CA ASP A 143 -9.26 17.00 -18.25
C ASP A 143 -7.91 17.17 -17.56
N THR A 144 -7.93 17.16 -16.24
CA THR A 144 -6.75 17.32 -15.39
C THR A 144 -6.58 16.08 -14.53
N ALA A 145 -5.36 15.58 -14.45
CA ALA A 145 -4.96 14.54 -13.50
C ALA A 145 -3.86 15.08 -12.58
N VAL A 146 -4.03 14.85 -11.28
CA VAL A 146 -3.07 15.15 -10.23
C VAL A 146 -2.55 13.84 -9.66
N PRO A 147 -1.24 13.54 -9.73
CA PRO A 147 -0.70 12.29 -9.21
C PRO A 147 -0.77 12.22 -7.69
N ILE A 148 -1.11 11.04 -7.17
CA ILE A 148 -0.94 10.67 -5.76
C ILE A 148 0.25 9.72 -5.68
N ARG A 149 1.28 10.12 -4.93
CA ARG A 149 2.54 9.39 -4.84
C ARG A 149 2.85 8.97 -3.40
N LEU A 150 3.49 7.83 -3.22
CA LEU A 150 4.07 7.38 -1.95
C LEU A 150 5.58 7.24 -2.13
N GLY A 151 6.35 8.24 -1.71
CA GLY A 151 7.75 8.36 -2.09
C GLY A 151 7.87 8.43 -3.62
N GLU A 152 8.65 7.54 -4.21
CA GLU A 152 8.83 7.46 -5.67
C GLU A 152 7.72 6.71 -6.41
N GLN A 153 6.79 6.08 -5.69
CA GLN A 153 5.79 5.22 -6.28
C GLN A 153 4.50 5.98 -6.59
N LEU A 154 4.02 5.90 -7.83
CA LEU A 154 2.72 6.43 -8.23
C LEU A 154 1.60 5.46 -7.82
N ILE A 155 0.67 5.93 -7.01
CA ILE A 155 -0.44 5.13 -6.47
C ILE A 155 -1.68 5.27 -7.35
N GLY A 156 -1.91 6.46 -7.89
CA GLY A 156 -3.10 6.78 -8.67
C GLY A 156 -3.21 8.27 -8.93
N PHE A 157 -4.42 8.71 -9.28
CA PHE A 157 -4.69 10.09 -9.68
C PHE A 157 -5.98 10.61 -9.04
N LEU A 158 -5.97 11.89 -8.65
CA LEU A 158 -7.20 12.69 -8.58
C LEU A 158 -7.44 13.33 -9.94
N GLN A 159 -8.60 13.06 -10.53
CA GLN A 159 -8.99 13.58 -11.83
C GLN A 159 -10.21 14.50 -11.74
N THR A 160 -10.20 15.58 -12.50
CA THR A 160 -11.35 16.48 -12.71
C THR A 160 -11.34 16.98 -14.14
N GLY A 161 -12.49 17.32 -14.72
CA GLY A 161 -12.51 17.78 -16.09
C GLY A 161 -13.88 17.81 -16.76
N GLN A 162 -13.89 17.48 -18.06
CA GLN A 162 -15.03 17.63 -18.96
C GLN A 162 -15.57 19.08 -19.04
N VAL A 163 -14.66 20.06 -18.94
CA VAL A 163 -14.97 21.49 -18.97
C VAL A 163 -14.22 22.21 -20.07
N PHE A 164 -14.75 23.34 -20.50
CA PHE A 164 -13.99 24.29 -21.29
C PHE A 164 -13.08 25.15 -20.44
N ARG A 165 -11.90 25.50 -20.96
CA ARG A 165 -11.05 26.55 -20.38
C ARG A 165 -11.31 27.94 -20.97
N LYS A 166 -12.04 28.01 -22.08
CA LYS A 166 -12.51 29.22 -22.77
C LYS A 166 -13.86 28.93 -23.42
N ALA A 167 -14.76 29.91 -23.46
CA ALA A 167 -16.08 29.72 -24.06
C ALA A 167 -15.96 29.23 -25.51
N PRO A 168 -16.75 28.21 -25.91
CA PRO A 168 -16.73 27.68 -27.26
C PRO A 168 -17.36 28.65 -28.25
N THR A 169 -16.97 28.52 -29.53
CA THR A 169 -17.50 29.30 -30.65
C THR A 169 -18.28 28.44 -31.63
N GLU A 170 -19.14 29.06 -32.45
CA GLU A 170 -19.88 28.35 -33.50
C GLU A 170 -18.95 27.67 -34.52
N ALA A 171 -17.84 28.33 -34.85
CA ALA A 171 -16.82 27.77 -35.74
C ALA A 171 -16.14 26.51 -35.16
N GLN A 172 -15.95 26.46 -33.84
CA GLN A 172 -15.48 25.24 -33.17
C GLN A 172 -16.55 24.15 -33.23
N PHE A 173 -17.81 24.48 -32.92
CA PHE A 173 -18.89 23.49 -32.97
C PHE A 173 -19.08 22.92 -34.38
N LYS A 174 -19.01 23.72 -35.44
CA LYS A 174 -19.10 23.24 -36.83
C LYS A 174 -18.04 22.17 -37.13
N ARG A 175 -16.78 22.43 -36.77
CA ARG A 175 -15.67 21.45 -36.93
C ARG A 175 -15.93 20.16 -36.15
N ILE A 176 -16.49 20.28 -34.95
CA ILE A 176 -16.81 19.13 -34.10
C ILE A 176 -18.01 18.35 -34.64
N ALA A 177 -19.01 19.02 -35.22
CA ALA A 177 -20.15 18.36 -35.88
C ALA A 177 -19.69 17.49 -37.06
N ASP A 178 -18.75 17.98 -37.86
CA ASP A 178 -18.14 17.21 -38.94
C ASP A 178 -17.39 15.98 -38.40
N LEU A 179 -16.61 16.16 -37.33
CA LEU A 179 -15.88 15.08 -36.64
C LEU A 179 -16.83 14.02 -36.05
N MET A 180 -17.89 14.46 -35.36
CA MET A 180 -18.93 13.58 -34.80
C MET A 180 -19.63 12.76 -35.89
N THR A 181 -19.87 13.38 -37.05
CA THR A 181 -20.46 12.69 -38.21
C THR A 181 -19.55 11.57 -38.72
N GLN A 182 -18.23 11.80 -38.75
CA GLN A 182 -17.23 10.77 -39.10
C GLN A 182 -17.15 9.64 -38.06
N TRP A 183 -17.40 9.97 -36.79
CA TRP A 183 -17.51 8.98 -35.72
C TRP A 183 -18.84 8.22 -35.69
N GLY A 184 -19.79 8.54 -36.58
CA GLY A 184 -21.07 7.85 -36.68
C GLY A 184 -22.16 8.43 -35.77
N VAL A 185 -21.99 9.65 -35.26
CA VAL A 185 -22.99 10.36 -34.46
C VAL A 185 -23.76 11.32 -35.38
N ARG A 186 -24.94 10.92 -35.85
CA ARG A 186 -25.72 11.68 -36.86
C ARG A 186 -27.06 12.24 -36.36
N GLU A 187 -27.72 11.57 -35.42
CA GLU A 187 -29.15 11.80 -35.12
C GLU A 187 -29.41 12.78 -33.97
N GLU A 188 -28.37 13.39 -33.37
CA GLU A 188 -28.50 14.21 -32.16
C GLU A 188 -27.89 15.62 -32.27
N LEU A 189 -27.55 16.10 -33.47
CA LEU A 189 -26.79 17.36 -33.63
C LEU A 189 -27.42 18.59 -32.96
N PRO A 190 -28.74 18.88 -33.06
CA PRO A 190 -29.34 20.03 -32.37
C PRO A 190 -29.27 19.94 -30.84
N LYS A 191 -29.48 18.72 -30.31
CA LYS A 191 -29.40 18.43 -28.87
C LYS A 191 -27.95 18.53 -28.38
N LEU A 192 -27.01 17.90 -29.08
CA LEU A 192 -25.58 17.98 -28.80
C LEU A 192 -25.06 19.41 -28.86
N ARG A 193 -25.54 20.22 -29.81
CA ARG A 193 -25.22 21.64 -29.87
C ARG A 193 -25.63 22.35 -28.59
N LYS A 194 -26.88 22.17 -28.14
CA LYS A 194 -27.37 22.79 -26.91
C LYS A 194 -26.53 22.39 -25.70
N ILE A 195 -26.20 21.10 -25.56
CA ILE A 195 -25.38 20.58 -24.46
C ILE A 195 -23.94 21.11 -24.54
N TYR A 196 -23.36 21.17 -25.74
CA TYR A 196 -22.00 21.66 -25.97
C TYR A 196 -21.85 23.12 -25.51
N PHE A 197 -22.76 24.01 -25.91
CA PHE A 197 -22.71 25.43 -25.49
C PHE A 197 -23.14 25.65 -24.04
N ALA A 198 -23.90 24.72 -23.44
CA ALA A 198 -24.21 24.72 -22.02
C ALA A 198 -23.10 24.09 -21.17
N THR A 199 -22.07 23.52 -21.78
CA THR A 199 -20.93 22.93 -21.05
C THR A 199 -20.22 24.03 -20.27
N ARG A 200 -19.86 23.67 -19.04
CA ARG A 200 -19.19 24.57 -18.12
C ARG A 200 -17.88 25.12 -18.67
N VAL A 201 -17.68 26.42 -18.47
CA VAL A 201 -16.42 27.10 -18.72
C VAL A 201 -15.74 27.41 -17.38
N VAL A 202 -14.52 26.91 -17.19
CA VAL A 202 -13.65 27.20 -16.05
C VAL A 202 -12.48 28.04 -16.56
N PRO A 203 -12.50 29.37 -16.35
CA PRO A 203 -11.44 30.26 -16.82
C PRO A 203 -10.05 29.84 -16.30
N PRO A 204 -8.95 30.17 -16.99
CA PRO A 204 -7.61 29.68 -16.65
C PRO A 204 -7.20 29.90 -15.18
N ARG A 205 -7.47 31.08 -14.61
CA ARG A 205 -7.17 31.38 -13.18
C ARG A 205 -7.96 30.50 -12.20
N GLN A 206 -9.24 30.25 -12.50
CA GLN A 206 -10.06 29.37 -11.67
C GLN A 206 -9.60 27.92 -11.83
N HIS A 207 -9.26 27.51 -13.04
CA HIS A 207 -8.72 26.18 -13.32
C HIS A 207 -7.41 25.94 -12.55
N GLU A 208 -6.47 26.89 -12.57
CA GLU A 208 -5.24 26.82 -11.77
C GLU A 208 -5.52 26.66 -10.27
N SER A 209 -6.51 27.39 -9.75
CA SER A 209 -6.93 27.29 -8.34
C SER A 209 -7.50 25.90 -8.03
N VAL A 210 -8.31 25.35 -8.93
CA VAL A 210 -8.85 23.98 -8.83
C VAL A 210 -7.73 22.94 -8.82
N VAL A 211 -6.76 23.05 -9.74
CA VAL A 211 -5.60 22.15 -9.76
C VAL A 211 -4.81 22.26 -8.46
N LYS A 212 -4.64 23.47 -7.91
CA LYS A 212 -3.93 23.68 -6.64
C LYS A 212 -4.64 23.00 -5.47
N LEU A 213 -5.96 23.11 -5.38
CA LEU A 213 -6.77 22.43 -4.35
C LEU A 213 -6.60 20.91 -4.44
N LEU A 214 -6.70 20.35 -5.65
CA LEU A 214 -6.49 18.92 -5.88
C LEU A 214 -5.07 18.48 -5.53
N SER A 215 -4.06 19.27 -5.85
CA SER A 215 -2.66 18.98 -5.47
C SER A 215 -2.45 18.96 -3.96
N ILE A 216 -3.03 19.90 -3.22
CA ILE A 216 -2.96 19.92 -1.75
C ILE A 216 -3.64 18.66 -1.18
N PHE A 217 -4.80 18.29 -1.71
CA PHE A 217 -5.49 17.09 -1.25
C PHE A 217 -4.79 15.79 -1.65
N ALA A 218 -4.19 15.72 -2.85
CA ALA A 218 -3.36 14.60 -3.26
C ALA A 218 -2.19 14.38 -2.29
N GLN A 219 -1.52 15.47 -1.87
CA GLN A 219 -0.47 15.41 -0.85
C GLN A 219 -1.01 14.90 0.49
N HIS A 220 -2.22 15.31 0.89
CA HIS A 220 -2.86 14.81 2.10
C HIS A 220 -3.17 13.30 2.00
N LEU A 221 -3.73 12.85 0.88
CA LEU A 221 -3.96 11.42 0.62
C LEU A 221 -2.65 10.62 0.62
N SER A 222 -1.57 11.16 0.06
CA SER A 222 -0.23 10.57 0.13
C SER A 222 0.26 10.38 1.56
N MET A 223 0.06 11.36 2.43
CA MET A 223 0.45 11.26 3.85
C MET A 223 -0.37 10.21 4.60
N VAL A 224 -1.70 10.19 4.42
CA VAL A 224 -2.58 9.20 5.06
C VAL A 224 -2.29 7.80 4.54
N SER A 225 -2.03 7.65 3.24
CA SER A 225 -1.63 6.38 2.62
C SER A 225 -0.36 5.80 3.25
N ASN A 226 0.62 6.66 3.55
CA ASN A 226 1.84 6.23 4.22
C ASN A 226 1.55 5.70 5.63
N GLN A 227 0.67 6.35 6.39
CA GLN A 227 0.27 5.87 7.72
C GLN A 227 -0.43 4.52 7.65
N VAL A 228 -1.35 4.33 6.70
CA VAL A 228 -2.08 3.06 6.53
C VAL A 228 -1.11 1.92 6.20
N LEU A 229 -0.17 2.12 5.29
CA LEU A 229 0.82 1.10 4.94
C LEU A 229 1.77 0.78 6.10
N VAL A 230 2.26 1.80 6.82
CA VAL A 230 3.10 1.62 8.01
C VAL A 230 2.34 0.88 9.13
N HIS A 231 1.03 1.12 9.28
CA HIS A 231 0.21 0.38 10.23
C HIS A 231 -0.09 -1.04 9.76
N GLN A 232 -0.30 -1.29 8.46
CA GLN A 232 -0.48 -2.64 7.92
C GLN A 232 0.79 -3.50 8.03
N GLU A 233 1.97 -2.94 7.78
CA GLU A 233 3.26 -3.63 8.00
C GLU A 233 3.48 -4.01 9.48
N ASN A 234 2.93 -3.22 10.40
CA ASN A 234 2.99 -3.45 11.85
C ASN A 234 1.75 -4.15 12.44
N SER A 235 0.74 -4.46 11.63
CA SER A 235 -0.48 -5.09 12.13
C SER A 235 -0.25 -6.57 12.35
N GLU A 236 -0.57 -7.02 13.56
CA GLU A 236 -0.54 -8.44 13.90
C GLU A 236 -1.45 -9.22 12.93
N PRO A 237 -0.95 -10.27 12.24
CA PRO A 237 -1.73 -10.99 11.24
C PRO A 237 -3.07 -11.46 11.83
N PRO A 238 -4.18 -11.43 11.07
CA PRO A 238 -5.50 -11.83 11.57
C PRO A 238 -5.52 -13.24 12.19
N VAL A 239 -4.71 -14.15 11.66
CA VAL A 239 -4.49 -15.51 12.21
C VAL A 239 -3.93 -15.47 13.64
N ILE A 240 -3.02 -14.54 13.95
CA ILE A 240 -2.43 -14.40 15.28
C ILE A 240 -3.41 -13.72 16.24
N THR A 241 -4.14 -12.71 15.77
CA THR A 241 -5.19 -12.05 16.57
C THR A 241 -6.23 -13.07 17.03
N ARG A 242 -6.78 -13.86 16.10
CA ARG A 242 -7.73 -14.95 16.43
C ARG A 242 -7.13 -16.02 17.32
N ALA A 243 -5.85 -16.34 17.15
CA ALA A 243 -5.18 -17.32 18.00
C ALA A 243 -5.06 -16.82 19.44
N LYS A 244 -4.78 -15.53 19.67
CA LYS A 244 -4.74 -14.94 21.01
C LYS A 244 -6.12 -14.94 21.67
N GLU A 245 -7.16 -14.60 20.93
CA GLU A 245 -8.56 -14.67 21.40
C GLU A 245 -8.91 -16.11 21.82
N PHE A 246 -8.66 -17.08 20.96
CA PHE A 246 -8.91 -18.49 21.26
C PHE A 246 -8.13 -18.97 22.49
N ILE A 247 -6.87 -18.55 22.64
CA ILE A 247 -6.05 -18.86 23.82
C ILE A 247 -6.65 -18.23 25.09
N LEU A 248 -7.10 -16.98 25.04
CA LEU A 248 -7.67 -16.30 26.20
C LEU A 248 -8.96 -16.96 26.69
N GLU A 249 -9.80 -17.41 25.75
CA GLU A 249 -11.04 -18.13 26.04
C GLU A 249 -10.79 -19.52 26.64
N HIS A 250 -9.80 -20.26 26.13
CA HIS A 250 -9.56 -21.67 26.46
C HIS A 250 -8.33 -21.88 27.36
N GLN A 251 -7.76 -20.83 27.96
CA GLN A 251 -6.47 -20.93 28.67
C GLN A 251 -6.47 -21.93 29.85
N SER A 252 -7.63 -22.15 30.49
CA SER A 252 -7.77 -23.06 31.64
C SER A 252 -7.84 -24.53 31.23
N GLU A 253 -8.03 -24.82 29.95
CA GLU A 253 -8.16 -26.18 29.42
C GLU A 253 -6.78 -26.78 29.09
N ASP A 254 -6.74 -28.07 28.77
CA ASP A 254 -5.54 -28.71 28.23
C ASP A 254 -5.32 -28.28 26.77
N LEU A 255 -4.75 -27.08 26.62
CA LEU A 255 -4.59 -26.40 25.34
C LEU A 255 -3.21 -26.67 24.72
N SER A 256 -3.21 -27.38 23.60
CA SER A 256 -2.02 -27.68 22.80
C SER A 256 -1.86 -26.74 21.60
N LEU A 257 -0.62 -26.63 21.12
CA LEU A 257 -0.27 -25.89 19.90
C LEU A 257 -1.10 -26.35 18.68
N GLY A 258 -1.36 -27.67 18.59
CA GLY A 258 -2.13 -28.26 17.50
C GLY A 258 -3.60 -27.86 17.54
N GLN A 259 -4.20 -27.77 18.72
CA GLN A 259 -5.59 -27.30 18.88
C GLN A 259 -5.74 -25.85 18.42
N VAL A 260 -4.84 -24.95 18.82
CA VAL A 260 -4.89 -23.55 18.41
C VAL A 260 -4.65 -23.40 16.91
N ALA A 261 -3.66 -24.11 16.36
CA ALA A 261 -3.40 -24.11 14.92
C ALA A 261 -4.62 -24.58 14.12
N LYS A 262 -5.31 -25.64 14.59
CA LYS A 262 -6.54 -26.14 13.98
C LYS A 262 -7.68 -25.12 14.10
N ALA A 263 -7.86 -24.49 15.25
CA ALA A 263 -8.91 -23.49 15.49
C ALA A 263 -8.78 -22.28 14.56
N VAL A 264 -7.56 -21.90 14.19
CA VAL A 264 -7.29 -20.79 13.25
C VAL A 264 -6.99 -21.26 11.82
N ASN A 265 -7.32 -22.51 11.48
CA ASN A 265 -7.23 -23.10 10.15
C ASN A 265 -5.82 -23.02 9.51
N THR A 266 -4.78 -23.36 10.27
CA THR A 266 -3.40 -23.36 9.79
C THR A 266 -2.65 -24.65 10.17
N SER A 267 -1.55 -24.93 9.48
CA SER A 267 -0.60 -25.94 9.94
C SER A 267 0.13 -25.48 11.21
N THR A 268 0.47 -26.45 12.07
CA THR A 268 1.23 -26.23 13.31
C THR A 268 2.58 -25.56 13.06
N PHE A 269 3.27 -25.95 11.99
CA PHE A 269 4.57 -25.39 11.62
C PHE A 269 4.47 -23.92 11.23
N TYR A 270 3.50 -23.58 10.38
CA TYR A 270 3.26 -22.20 9.97
C TYR A 270 2.82 -21.34 11.16
N PHE A 271 1.92 -21.86 12.00
CA PHE A 271 1.48 -21.20 13.21
C PHE A 271 2.66 -20.86 14.14
N CYS A 272 3.50 -21.84 14.47
CA CYS A 272 4.64 -21.63 15.37
C CYS A 272 5.58 -20.54 14.86
N LYS A 273 5.90 -20.58 13.55
CA LYS A 273 6.75 -19.57 12.92
C LYS A 273 6.12 -18.18 12.97
N MET A 274 4.84 -18.08 12.62
CA MET A 274 4.13 -16.80 12.59
C MET A 274 3.88 -16.23 13.98
N PHE A 275 3.53 -17.08 14.95
CA PHE A 275 3.25 -16.68 16.32
C PHE A 275 4.51 -16.15 17.01
N LYS A 276 5.67 -16.82 16.84
CA LYS A 276 6.93 -16.33 17.37
C LYS A 276 7.39 -15.03 16.70
N LYS A 277 7.19 -14.91 15.37
CA LYS A 277 7.49 -13.68 14.64
C LYS A 277 6.65 -12.50 15.14
N SER A 278 5.36 -12.73 15.40
CA SER A 278 4.41 -11.69 15.80
C SER A 278 4.53 -11.29 17.28
N THR A 279 4.66 -12.27 18.17
CA THR A 279 4.63 -12.04 19.63
C THR A 279 6.01 -11.94 20.26
N GLY A 280 7.08 -12.27 19.52
CA GLY A 280 8.45 -12.36 20.03
C GLY A 280 8.73 -13.60 20.90
N ILE A 281 7.71 -14.36 21.28
CA ILE A 281 7.81 -15.55 22.14
C ILE A 281 7.09 -16.75 21.53
N ASN A 282 7.42 -17.95 22.01
CA ASN A 282 6.72 -19.15 21.54
C ASN A 282 5.33 -19.28 22.21
N PHE A 283 4.48 -20.13 21.63
CA PHE A 283 3.14 -20.41 22.13
C PHE A 283 3.11 -20.86 23.60
N THR A 284 3.98 -21.79 23.99
CA THR A 284 3.99 -22.35 25.35
C THR A 284 4.33 -21.30 26.40
N ASP A 285 5.29 -20.43 26.11
CA ASP A 285 5.65 -19.31 26.96
C ASP A 285 4.52 -18.26 27.01
N TYR A 286 3.85 -18.01 25.89
CA TYR A 286 2.69 -17.10 25.85
C TYR A 286 1.53 -17.62 26.69
N LEU A 287 1.11 -18.88 26.49
CA LEU A 287 0.06 -19.53 27.27
C LEU A 287 0.40 -19.53 28.77
N SER A 288 1.66 -19.82 29.11
CA SER A 288 2.13 -19.76 30.49
C SER A 288 1.95 -18.36 31.10
N ARG A 289 2.30 -17.29 30.38
CA ARG A 289 2.11 -15.91 30.86
C ARG A 289 0.64 -15.58 31.09
N VAL A 290 -0.22 -15.95 30.15
CA VAL A 290 -1.67 -15.73 30.24
C VAL A 290 -2.25 -16.43 31.49
N ARG A 291 -1.86 -17.69 31.74
CA ARG A 291 -2.26 -18.45 32.93
C ARG A 291 -1.74 -17.86 34.23
N ILE A 292 -0.50 -17.36 34.24
CA ILE A 292 0.09 -16.73 35.43
C ILE A 292 -0.61 -15.40 35.74
N GLU A 293 -1.01 -14.61 34.74
CA GLU A 293 -1.82 -13.41 34.97
C GLU A 293 -3.18 -13.76 35.59
N LYS A 294 -3.86 -14.81 35.11
CA LYS A 294 -5.07 -15.32 35.78
C LYS A 294 -4.79 -15.79 37.21
N ALA A 295 -3.66 -16.48 37.43
CA ALA A 295 -3.28 -16.96 38.76
C ALA A 295 -3.04 -15.81 39.74
N LYS A 296 -2.40 -14.70 39.31
CA LYS A 296 -2.21 -13.50 40.14
C LYS A 296 -3.54 -12.96 40.66
N ASN A 297 -4.56 -12.91 39.81
CA ASN A 297 -5.90 -12.47 40.22
C ASN A 297 -6.53 -13.42 41.24
N LEU A 298 -6.40 -14.73 41.05
CA LEU A 298 -6.93 -15.72 42.01
C LEU A 298 -6.17 -15.72 43.35
N LEU A 299 -4.87 -15.35 43.34
CA LEU A 299 -4.06 -15.25 44.56
C LEU A 299 -4.53 -14.15 45.52
N LEU A 300 -5.30 -13.16 45.03
CA LEU A 300 -5.93 -12.12 45.86
C LEU A 300 -6.99 -12.69 46.81
N ASN A 301 -7.56 -13.85 46.50
CA ASN A 301 -8.49 -14.52 47.40
C ASN A 301 -7.73 -15.45 48.37
N PRO A 302 -7.66 -15.12 49.68
CA PRO A 302 -6.94 -15.92 50.66
C PRO A 302 -7.57 -17.30 50.91
N SER A 303 -8.85 -17.50 50.56
CA SER A 303 -9.53 -18.79 50.77
C SER A 303 -9.09 -19.88 49.80
N LEU A 304 -8.49 -19.51 48.65
CA LEU A 304 -8.07 -20.47 47.63
C LEU A 304 -6.68 -21.02 47.95
N ARG A 305 -6.51 -22.35 47.91
CA ARG A 305 -5.19 -22.99 48.06
C ARG A 305 -4.36 -22.80 46.79
N ILE A 306 -3.04 -22.65 46.94
CA ILE A 306 -2.12 -22.50 45.80
C ILE A 306 -2.24 -23.67 44.81
N SER A 307 -2.45 -24.89 45.32
CA SER A 307 -2.70 -26.08 44.49
C SER A 307 -3.97 -25.96 43.66
N GLU A 308 -5.06 -25.46 44.23
CA GLU A 308 -6.34 -25.28 43.53
C GLU A 308 -6.18 -24.25 42.41
N ILE A 309 -5.51 -23.13 42.69
CA ILE A 309 -5.22 -22.10 41.68
C ILE A 309 -4.39 -22.66 40.52
N ALA A 310 -3.40 -23.50 40.81
CA ALA A 310 -2.56 -24.10 39.77
C ALA A 310 -3.39 -24.93 38.78
N PHE A 311 -4.31 -25.75 39.29
CA PHE A 311 -5.20 -26.56 38.44
C PHE A 311 -6.27 -25.70 37.74
N GLU A 312 -6.86 -24.73 38.44
CA GLU A 312 -7.90 -23.82 37.92
C GLU A 312 -7.41 -22.99 36.71
N VAL A 313 -6.14 -22.58 36.73
CA VAL A 313 -5.52 -21.86 35.61
C VAL A 313 -4.91 -22.78 34.56
N GLY A 314 -5.16 -24.10 34.63
CA GLY A 314 -4.83 -25.06 33.59
C GLY A 314 -3.44 -25.70 33.66
N PHE A 315 -2.72 -25.61 34.79
CA PHE A 315 -1.48 -26.37 34.96
C PHE A 315 -1.75 -27.82 35.39
N GLN A 316 -1.10 -28.76 34.72
CA GLN A 316 -1.24 -30.20 35.02
C GLN A 316 -0.46 -30.64 36.28
N SER A 317 0.42 -29.80 36.82
CA SER A 317 1.10 -30.09 38.08
C SER A 317 1.52 -28.84 38.84
N LEU A 318 1.45 -28.93 40.17
CA LEU A 318 1.88 -27.87 41.09
C LEU A 318 3.38 -27.56 40.93
N THR A 319 4.21 -28.58 40.72
CA THR A 319 5.65 -28.42 40.49
C THR A 319 5.92 -27.58 39.24
N HIS A 320 5.20 -27.83 38.15
CA HIS A 320 5.34 -27.05 36.93
C HIS A 320 4.89 -25.60 37.12
N PHE A 321 3.74 -25.41 37.76
CA PHE A 321 3.21 -24.09 38.10
C PHE A 321 4.21 -23.27 38.92
N ASN A 322 4.73 -23.82 40.02
CA ASN A 322 5.67 -23.12 40.89
C ASN A 322 6.94 -22.67 40.14
N ARG A 323 7.48 -23.54 39.27
CA ARG A 323 8.65 -23.23 38.44
C ARG A 323 8.37 -22.09 37.47
N VAL A 324 7.24 -22.15 36.77
CA VAL A 324 6.84 -21.13 35.77
C VAL A 324 6.50 -19.80 36.43
N PHE A 325 5.76 -19.82 37.54
CA PHE A 325 5.42 -18.62 38.31
C PHE A 325 6.68 -17.92 38.79
N LYS A 326 7.61 -18.65 39.41
CA LYS A 326 8.89 -18.07 39.87
C LYS A 326 9.73 -17.54 38.70
N LYS A 327 9.73 -18.22 37.55
CA LYS A 327 10.45 -17.76 36.35
C LYS A 327 9.89 -16.42 35.82
N ILE A 328 8.56 -16.25 35.82
CA ILE A 328 7.89 -15.08 35.23
C ILE A 328 7.83 -13.91 36.22
N ILE A 329 7.56 -14.18 37.50
CA ILE A 329 7.31 -13.16 38.53
C ILE A 329 8.55 -12.89 39.41
N GLY A 330 9.52 -13.80 39.42
CA GLY A 330 10.76 -13.68 40.21
C GLY A 330 10.68 -14.30 41.61
N GLN A 331 9.48 -14.60 42.12
CA GLN A 331 9.25 -15.18 43.45
C GLN A 331 8.19 -16.29 43.43
N SER A 332 8.11 -17.09 44.49
CA SER A 332 7.12 -18.19 44.56
C SER A 332 5.68 -17.66 44.71
N PRO A 333 4.64 -18.43 44.32
CA PRO A 333 3.25 -18.03 44.52
C PRO A 333 2.92 -17.72 45.98
N THR A 334 3.46 -18.50 46.92
CA THR A 334 3.28 -18.29 48.37
C THR A 334 3.92 -16.98 48.83
N GLN A 335 5.14 -16.69 48.37
CA GLN A 335 5.82 -15.42 48.68
C GLN A 335 5.07 -14.23 48.08
N TYR A 336 4.57 -14.39 46.85
CA TYR A 336 3.76 -13.37 46.18
C TYR A 336 2.48 -13.07 46.93
N ARG A 337 1.74 -14.10 47.36
CA ARG A 337 0.52 -13.91 48.14
C ARG A 337 0.76 -13.18 49.46
N ALA A 338 1.86 -13.49 50.16
CA ALA A 338 2.17 -12.85 51.44
C ALA A 338 2.43 -11.34 51.32
N GLN A 339 2.66 -10.82 50.11
CA GLN A 339 2.87 -9.39 49.84
C GLN A 339 1.61 -8.68 49.34
N LEU A 340 0.51 -9.40 49.10
CA LEU A 340 -0.73 -8.80 48.63
C LEU A 340 -1.46 -8.13 49.81
N PRO A 341 -2.09 -6.96 49.59
CA PRO A 341 -2.91 -6.32 50.62
C PRO A 341 -4.05 -7.25 51.02
N THR A 342 -4.18 -7.46 52.34
CA THR A 342 -5.13 -8.41 52.94
C THR A 342 -6.54 -7.84 52.98
#